data_AF-A0A9X8VGJ6-F1
#
_entry.id   AF-A0A9X8VGJ6-F1
#
_cell.length_a   1.000
_cell.length_b   1.000
_cell.length_c   1.000
_cell.angle_alpha   90.00
_cell.angle_beta   90.00
_cell.angle_gamma   90.00
#
_symmetry.space_group_name_H-M   'P 1'
#
loop_
_entity.id
_entity.type
_entity.pdbx_description
1 polymer ?
#
loop_
_entity_poly.entity_id
_entity_poly.type
_entity_poly.pdbx_seq_one_letter_code
_entity_poly.pdbx_strand_id
1 'polypeptide(L)'
;ANNMHVYADSTGQRAVIVILGDKTADSLETLAKRLENTQRARDANLQVITNKALDVNGVPLRQLDSIITSGGEKAYSSVLIGSLNNNML
;
A
#
# COMPACT_ATOMS: atom_id res chain seq x y z
N ALA A 1 21.82 -3.54 1.03
CA ALA A 1 21.18 -3.17 -0.24
C ALA A 1 20.05 -2.19 0.08
N ASN A 2 19.73 -1.24 -0.81
CA ASN A 2 18.65 -0.29 -0.57
C ASN A 2 17.33 -1.00 -0.93
N ASN A 3 16.51 -1.32 0.06
CA ASN A 3 15.28 -2.10 -0.15
C ASN A 3 14.08 -1.25 -0.62
N MET A 4 14.33 0.02 -0.95
CA MET A 4 13.30 0.95 -1.42
C MET A 4 13.66 1.46 -2.81
N HIS A 5 12.71 1.34 -3.74
CA HIS A 5 12.79 1.90 -5.08
C HIS A 5 11.62 2.86 -5.31
N VAL A 6 11.91 4.03 -5.88
CA VAL A 6 10.90 5.05 -6.18
C VAL A 6 10.96 5.38 -7.66
N TYR A 7 9.81 5.25 -8.32
CA TYR A 7 9.61 5.61 -9.72
C TYR A 7 8.61 6.76 -9.74
N ALA A 8 8.98 7.92 -10.27
CA ALA A 8 8.08 9.07 -10.36
C ALA A 8 8.11 9.66 -11.76
N ASP A 9 7.01 10.31 -12.15
CA ASP A 9 6.98 11.13 -13.36
C ASP A 9 7.83 12.41 -13.18
N SER A 10 7.98 13.19 -14.26
CA SER A 10 8.78 14.42 -14.23
C SER A 10 8.25 15.49 -13.27
N THR A 11 6.98 15.38 -12.83
CA THR A 11 6.34 16.31 -11.90
C THR A 11 6.44 15.86 -10.44
N GLY A 12 6.69 14.57 -10.19
CA GLY A 12 6.66 13.96 -8.86
C GLY A 12 5.24 13.75 -8.30
N GLN A 13 4.19 14.17 -9.03
CA GLN A 13 2.80 14.02 -8.59
C GLN A 13 2.29 12.59 -8.76
N ARG A 14 2.94 11.80 -9.61
CA ARG A 14 2.63 10.38 -9.80
C ARG A 14 3.87 9.57 -9.48
N ALA A 15 3.75 8.71 -8.46
CA ALA A 15 4.86 7.88 -8.02
C ALA A 15 4.40 6.45 -7.72
N VAL A 16 5.33 5.53 -7.91
CA VAL A 16 5.25 4.14 -7.45
C VAL A 16 6.43 3.92 -6.52
N ILE A 17 6.13 3.51 -5.29
CA ILE A 17 7.13 3.21 -4.27
C ILE A 17 7.09 1.70 -4.03
N VAL A 18 8.23 1.05 -4.15
CA VAL A 18 8.41 -0.38 -3.90
C VAL A 18 9.30 -0.53 -2.68
N ILE A 19 8.80 -1.21 -1.64
CA ILE A 19 9.54 -1.44 -0.40
C ILE A 19 9.62 -2.94 -0.17
N LEU A 20 10.82 -3.45 0.08
CA LEU A 20 11.05 -4.83 0.48
C LEU A 20 11.42 -4.87 1.98
N GLY A 21 10.60 -5.57 2.74
CA GLY A 21 10.81 -5.77 4.18
C GLY A 21 11.07 -7.24 4.52
N ASP A 22 11.47 -7.48 5.76
CA ASP A 22 11.49 -8.82 6.32
C ASP A 22 10.06 -9.36 6.51
N LYS A 23 9.91 -10.68 6.43
CA LYS A 23 8.63 -11.35 6.71
C LYS A 23 8.08 -10.98 8.09
N THR A 24 6.79 -10.71 8.15
CA THR A 24 6.04 -10.53 9.40
C THR A 24 5.18 -11.77 9.70
N ALA A 25 4.87 -11.97 10.98
CA ALA A 25 3.91 -12.98 11.43
C ALA A 25 2.45 -12.53 11.22
N ASP A 26 2.21 -11.23 11.01
CA ASP A 26 0.88 -10.69 10.76
C ASP A 26 0.32 -11.19 9.42
N SER A 27 -0.99 -11.46 9.38
CA SER A 27 -1.68 -11.78 8.12
C SER A 27 -1.74 -10.55 7.19
N LEU A 28 -1.82 -10.77 5.87
CA LEU A 28 -1.96 -9.68 4.90
C LEU A 28 -3.21 -8.82 5.15
N GLU A 29 -4.28 -9.42 5.67
CA GLU A 29 -5.50 -8.69 6.06
C GLU A 29 -5.25 -7.78 7.26
N THR A 30 -4.57 -8.28 8.29
CA THR A 30 -4.18 -7.49 9.47
C THR A 30 -3.32 -6.30 9.07
N LEU A 31 -2.35 -6.52 8.18
CA LEU A 31 -1.46 -5.47 7.67
C LEU A 31 -2.23 -4.41 6.89
N ALA A 32 -3.09 -4.80 5.96
CA ALA A 32 -3.91 -3.88 5.19
C ALA A 32 -4.85 -3.07 6.09
N LYS A 33 -5.44 -3.70 7.12
CA LYS A 33 -6.30 -2.98 8.07
C LYS A 33 -5.53 -1.98 8.92
N ARG A 34 -4.32 -2.34 9.36
CA ARG A 34 -3.43 -1.42 10.08
C ARG A 34 -3.03 -0.22 9.21
N LEU A 35 -2.76 -0.45 7.92
CA LEU A 35 -2.45 0.61 6.97
C LEU A 35 -3.65 1.54 6.76
N GLU A 36 -4.84 0.99 6.55
CA GLU A 36 -6.08 1.77 6.44
C GLU A 36 -6.31 2.63 7.69
N ASN A 37 -6.15 2.07 8.89
CA ASN A 37 -6.30 2.81 10.14
C ASN A 37 -5.28 3.95 10.24
N THR A 38 -4.04 3.73 9.79
CA THR A 38 -2.99 4.74 9.77
C THR A 38 -3.32 5.86 8.78
N GLN A 39 -3.85 5.54 7.61
CA GLN A 39 -4.32 6.53 6.64
C GLN A 39 -5.49 7.33 7.19
N ARG A 40 -6.47 6.67 7.82
CA ARG A 40 -7.66 7.32 8.40
C ARG A 40 -7.32 8.25 9.57
N ALA A 41 -6.30 7.89 10.35
CA ALA A 41 -5.80 8.74 11.43
C ALA A 41 -5.17 10.05 10.90
N ARG A 42 -4.67 10.06 9.66
CA ARG A 42 -4.08 11.23 9.00
C ARG A 42 -5.11 12.01 8.17
N ASP A 43 -6.10 11.33 7.63
CA ASP A 43 -7.19 11.88 6.84
C ASP A 43 -8.54 11.33 7.32
N ALA A 44 -9.27 12.15 8.07
CA ALA A 44 -10.61 11.79 8.57
C ALA A 44 -11.63 11.56 7.45
N ASN A 45 -11.38 12.11 6.25
CA ASN A 45 -12.23 11.97 5.07
C ASN A 45 -11.75 10.85 4.12
N LEU A 46 -10.86 9.96 4.59
CA LEU A 46 -10.35 8.83 3.82
C LEU A 46 -11.50 8.01 3.22
N GLN A 47 -11.51 7.90 1.90
CA GLN A 47 -12.45 7.05 1.18
C GLN A 47 -11.74 5.76 0.75
N VAL A 48 -12.15 4.64 1.33
CA VAL A 48 -11.65 3.32 0.93
C VAL A 48 -12.45 2.86 -0.28
N ILE A 49 -11.77 2.63 -1.41
CA ILE A 49 -12.37 2.17 -2.67
C ILE A 49 -12.35 0.65 -2.74
N THR A 50 -11.27 0.02 -2.27
CA THR A 50 -11.13 -1.42 -2.26
C THR A 50 -10.20 -1.85 -1.13
N ASN A 51 -10.56 -2.95 -0.46
CA ASN A 51 -9.68 -3.71 0.41
C ASN A 51 -9.97 -5.19 0.15
N LYS A 52 -9.20 -5.84 -0.72
CA LYS A 52 -9.49 -7.21 -1.19
C LYS A 52 -8.25 -8.08 -1.29
N ALA A 53 -8.45 -9.38 -1.13
CA ALA A 53 -7.43 -10.38 -1.44
C ALA A 53 -7.32 -10.52 -2.96
N LEU A 54 -6.12 -10.83 -3.42
CA LEU A 54 -5.84 -11.12 -4.81
C LEU A 54 -4.72 -12.19 -4.88
N ASP A 55 -4.66 -12.90 -5.98
CA ASP A 55 -3.61 -13.86 -6.26
C ASP A 55 -2.95 -13.48 -7.59
N VAL A 56 -1.62 -13.42 -7.59
CA VAL A 56 -0.84 -13.19 -8.81
C VAL A 56 0.15 -14.33 -8.93
N ASN A 57 -0.10 -15.23 -9.89
CA ASN A 57 0.75 -16.38 -10.15
C ASN A 57 1.02 -17.25 -8.91
N GLY A 58 0.00 -17.45 -8.06
CA GLY A 58 0.12 -18.23 -6.82
C GLY A 58 0.73 -17.47 -5.65
N VAL A 59 0.99 -16.17 -5.80
CA VAL A 59 1.43 -15.29 -4.71
C VAL A 59 0.20 -14.56 -4.16
N PRO A 60 -0.18 -14.81 -2.88
CA PRO A 60 -1.27 -14.08 -2.25
C PRO A 60 -0.83 -12.64 -1.97
N LEU A 61 -1.62 -11.69 -2.44
CA LEU A 61 -1.47 -10.26 -2.11
C LEU A 61 -2.79 -9.71 -1.53
N ARG A 62 -2.70 -8.53 -0.93
CA ARG A 62 -3.84 -7.73 -0.50
C ARG A 62 -3.73 -6.34 -1.11
N GLN A 63 -4.79 -5.91 -1.78
CA GLN A 63 -4.89 -4.58 -2.39
C GLN A 63 -5.73 -3.67 -1.49
N LEU A 64 -5.18 -2.51 -1.14
CA LEU A 64 -5.87 -1.41 -0.50
C LEU A 64 -5.81 -0.18 -1.42
N ASP A 65 -6.97 0.19 -1.96
CA ASP A 65 -7.13 1.41 -2.75
C ASP A 65 -7.94 2.44 -1.99
N SER A 66 -7.49 3.68 -2.04
CA SER A 66 -8.10 4.79 -1.32
C SER A 66 -7.98 6.11 -2.08
N ILE A 67 -8.90 7.03 -1.80
CA ILE A 67 -8.72 8.45 -2.10
C ILE A 67 -8.32 9.13 -0.80
N ILE A 68 -7.10 9.68 -0.80
CA ILE A 68 -6.54 10.46 0.31
C ILE A 68 -6.68 11.95 0.00
N THR A 69 -6.93 12.75 1.03
CA THR A 69 -6.97 14.20 0.96
C THR A 69 -5.83 14.78 1.81
N SER A 70 -4.99 15.60 1.21
CA SER A 70 -3.92 16.30 1.92
C SER A 70 -3.79 17.73 1.40
N GLY A 71 -3.79 18.73 2.29
CA GLY A 71 -3.68 20.14 1.89
C GLY A 71 -4.81 20.64 0.98
N GLY A 72 -5.96 19.97 0.95
CA GLY A 72 -7.08 20.26 0.04
C GLY A 72 -7.01 19.55 -1.32
N GLU A 73 -5.89 18.90 -1.64
CA GLU A 73 -5.74 18.08 -2.85
C GLU A 73 -6.15 16.64 -2.59
N LYS A 74 -6.76 16.01 -3.60
CA LYS A 74 -7.13 14.60 -3.58
C LYS A 74 -6.17 13.80 -4.44
N ALA A 75 -5.67 12.70 -3.90
CA ALA A 75 -4.86 11.74 -4.63
C ALA A 75 -5.46 10.34 -4.51
N TYR A 76 -5.38 9.59 -5.61
CA TYR A 76 -5.65 8.16 -5.59
C TYR A 76 -4.39 7.41 -5.13
N SER A 77 -4.54 6.53 -4.16
CA SER A 77 -3.48 5.70 -3.61
C SER A 77 -3.87 4.24 -3.74
N SER A 78 -3.00 3.43 -4.33
CA SER A 78 -3.14 1.98 -4.40
C SER A 78 -1.92 1.34 -3.76
N VAL A 79 -2.16 0.48 -2.78
CA VAL A 79 -1.11 -0.26 -2.07
C VAL A 79 -1.36 -1.75 -2.23
N LEU A 80 -0.34 -2.46 -2.69
CA LEU A 80 -0.30 -3.93 -2.75
C LEU A 80 0.64 -4.42 -1.67
N ILE A 81 0.16 -5.32 -0.82
CA ILE A 81 0.97 -5.97 0.23
C ILE A 81 1.04 -7.45 -0.08
N GLY A 82 2.25 -8.01 -0.10
CA GLY A 82 2.50 -9.40 -0.46
C GLY A 82 3.54 -10.07 0.41
N SER A 83 3.42 -11.39 0.57
CA SER A 83 4.50 -12.19 1.12
C SER A 83 5.15 -12.99 0.00
N LEU A 84 6.42 -12.71 -0.28
CA LEU A 84 7.22 -13.41 -1.29
C LEU A 84 8.36 -14.15 -0.58
N ASN A 85 8.24 -15.46 -0.44
CA ASN A 85 9.22 -16.30 0.27
C ASN A 85 9.45 -15.83 1.71
N ASN A 86 10.65 -15.29 1.99
CA ASN A 86 11.08 -14.74 3.27
C ASN A 86 10.95 -13.21 3.37
N ASN A 87 10.39 -12.56 2.35
CA ASN A 87 10.27 -11.11 2.28
C ASN A 87 8.80 -10.67 2.27
N MET A 88 8.58 -9.45 2.73
CA MET A 88 7.38 -8.68 2.49
C MET A 88 7.62 -7.71 1.33
N LEU A 89 6.58 -7.54 0.52
CA LEU A 89 6.42 -6.48 -0.46
C LEU A 89 5.25 -5.59 -0.04
#